data_AF-A0A531KHW3-F1
#
_entry.id   AF-A0A531KHW3-F1
#
_cell.length_a   1.000
_cell.length_b   1.000
_cell.length_c   1.000
_cell.angle_alpha   90.00
_cell.angle_beta   90.00
_cell.angle_gamma   90.00
#
_symmetry.space_group_name_H-M   'P 1'
#
loop_
_entity.id
_entity.type
_entity.pdbx_description
1 polymer ?
#
loop_
_entity_poly.entity_id
_entity_poly.type
_entity_poly.pdbx_seq_one_letter_code
_entity_poly.pdbx_strand_id
1 'polypeptide(L)'
;TGYAHVPWFKKHQTMIDEAWLPNSVERFAQSQIAAGLMLKAGYQAVGFDHFARSGDALAVAARTGTLHRNFQGYTEDRCETLIGLGPSSISQFRQGYAQNMPATAEYGRMVEQGGLAAVRGIELSEDDRVRGWIIERLMCDFAFSAIDLVERFGEIGQKLLLQASSVALRDPARLLELNGD
;
A
#
# COMPACT_ATOMS: atom_id res chain seq x y z
N THR A 1 -6.50 7.20 -5.88
CA THR A 1 -7.29 6.77 -4.70
C THR A 1 -8.63 7.51 -4.67
N GLY A 2 -9.74 6.81 -4.37
CA GLY A 2 -11.09 7.41 -4.32
C GLY A 2 -11.51 7.88 -2.93
N TYR A 3 -12.60 8.64 -2.84
CA TYR A 3 -13.20 9.04 -1.56
C TYR A 3 -13.64 7.83 -0.73
N ALA A 4 -13.11 7.70 0.49
CA ALA A 4 -13.51 6.67 1.43
C ALA A 4 -14.72 7.15 2.25
N HIS A 5 -15.91 6.67 1.85
CA HIS A 5 -17.14 6.93 2.58
C HIS A 5 -17.34 5.92 3.71
N VAL A 6 -17.11 6.36 4.94
CA VAL A 6 -17.13 5.59 6.18
C VAL A 6 -17.93 6.31 7.28
N PRO A 7 -19.23 6.61 7.07
CA PRO A 7 -20.03 7.42 7.99
C PRO A 7 -20.14 6.83 9.40
N TRP A 8 -20.01 5.51 9.57
CA TRP A 8 -19.93 4.83 10.87
C TRP A 8 -18.70 5.23 11.70
N PHE A 9 -17.62 5.66 11.04
CA PHE A 9 -16.38 6.08 11.68
C PHE A 9 -16.21 7.61 11.65
N LYS A 10 -16.60 8.26 10.56
CA LYS A 10 -16.54 9.72 10.38
C LYS A 10 -17.95 10.30 10.29
N LYS A 11 -18.57 10.57 11.44
CA LYS A 11 -19.97 11.04 11.52
C LYS A 11 -20.30 12.23 10.63
N HIS A 12 -19.39 13.16 10.39
CA HIS A 12 -19.65 14.29 9.50
C HIS A 12 -19.95 13.88 8.05
N GLN A 13 -19.55 12.68 7.63
CA GLN A 13 -19.86 12.17 6.29
C GLN A 13 -21.34 11.81 6.11
N THR A 14 -22.14 11.68 7.19
CA THR A 14 -23.61 11.44 7.08
C THR A 14 -24.37 12.60 6.45
N MET A 15 -23.72 13.75 6.24
CA MET A 15 -24.28 14.89 5.53
C MET A 15 -24.31 14.70 4.01
N ILE A 16 -23.64 13.67 3.48
CA ILE A 16 -23.67 13.32 2.06
C ILE A 16 -24.75 12.26 1.87
N ASP A 17 -25.69 12.53 0.97
CA ASP A 17 -26.66 11.53 0.54
C ASP A 17 -25.94 10.40 -0.23
N GLU A 18 -26.05 9.17 0.27
CA GLU A 18 -25.42 8.00 -0.35
C GLU A 18 -25.92 7.77 -1.79
N ALA A 19 -27.15 8.20 -2.11
CA ALA A 19 -27.69 8.11 -3.46
C ALA A 19 -26.97 9.02 -4.47
N TRP A 20 -26.21 10.02 -4.00
CA TRP A 20 -25.41 10.89 -4.86
C TRP A 20 -24.00 10.34 -5.11
N LEU A 21 -23.59 9.32 -4.35
CA LEU A 21 -22.27 8.72 -4.49
C LEU A 21 -22.26 7.69 -5.61
N PRO A 22 -21.27 7.70 -6.51
CA PRO A 22 -21.15 6.68 -7.55
C PRO A 22 -20.96 5.31 -6.91
N ASN A 23 -21.60 4.29 -7.47
CA ASN A 23 -21.41 2.90 -7.07
C ASN A 23 -20.02 2.37 -7.49
N SER A 24 -19.68 1.13 -7.14
CA SER A 24 -18.35 0.56 -7.43
C SER A 24 -18.01 0.50 -8.92
N VAL A 25 -19.00 0.18 -9.77
CA VAL A 25 -18.83 0.11 -11.23
C VAL A 25 -18.61 1.50 -11.82
N GLU A 26 -19.39 2.49 -11.38
CA GLU A 26 -19.24 3.88 -11.82
C GLU A 26 -17.91 4.48 -11.39
N ARG A 27 -17.47 4.23 -10.15
CA ARG A 27 -16.15 4.65 -9.68
C ARG A 27 -15.02 4.04 -10.49
N PHE A 28 -15.14 2.76 -10.84
CA PHE A 28 -14.17 2.10 -11.69
C PHE A 28 -14.13 2.73 -13.10
N ALA A 29 -15.29 2.95 -13.72
CA ALA A 29 -15.37 3.60 -15.03
C ALA A 29 -14.75 5.01 -15.01
N GLN A 30 -15.04 5.80 -13.97
CA GLN A 30 -14.42 7.12 -13.77
C GLN A 30 -12.89 7.03 -13.63
N SER A 31 -12.39 6.05 -12.87
CA SER A 31 -10.95 5.83 -12.71
C SER A 31 -10.28 5.47 -14.04
N GLN A 32 -10.92 4.65 -14.88
CA GLN A 32 -10.39 4.29 -16.19
C GLN A 32 -10.35 5.49 -17.15
N ILE A 33 -11.38 6.34 -17.13
CA ILE A 33 -11.39 7.59 -17.90
C ILE A 33 -10.25 8.51 -17.46
N ALA A 34 -10.10 8.73 -16.14
CA ALA A 34 -9.03 9.56 -15.60
C ALA A 34 -7.64 9.02 -15.97
N ALA A 35 -7.43 7.70 -15.84
CA ALA A 35 -6.19 7.05 -16.24
C ALA A 35 -5.88 7.28 -17.74
N GLY A 36 -6.88 7.07 -18.60
CA GLY A 36 -6.74 7.32 -20.04
C GLY A 36 -6.38 8.77 -20.38
N LEU A 37 -6.91 9.74 -19.63
CA LEU A 37 -6.55 11.16 -19.80
C LEU A 37 -5.11 11.43 -19.38
N MET A 38 -4.64 10.86 -18.27
CA MET A 38 -3.25 11.01 -17.81
C MET A 38 -2.26 10.42 -18.83
N LEU A 39 -2.55 9.23 -19.35
CA LEU A 39 -1.72 8.60 -20.39
C LEU A 39 -1.65 9.45 -21.66
N LYS A 40 -2.79 9.99 -22.13
CA LYS A 40 -2.84 10.90 -23.29
C LYS A 40 -2.04 12.19 -23.06
N ALA A 41 -1.95 12.64 -21.82
CA ALA A 41 -1.16 13.80 -21.42
C ALA A 41 0.35 13.48 -21.25
N GLY A 42 0.79 12.25 -21.54
CA GLY A 42 2.19 11.83 -21.49
C GLY A 42 2.68 11.39 -20.10
N TYR A 43 1.77 11.18 -19.15
CA TYR A 43 2.10 10.55 -17.88
C TYR A 43 2.14 9.02 -18.05
N GLN A 44 2.88 8.36 -17.18
CA GLN A 44 2.94 6.91 -17.06
C GLN A 44 2.31 6.48 -15.76
N ALA A 45 1.68 5.30 -15.75
CA ALA A 45 1.20 4.68 -14.52
C ALA A 45 2.39 4.28 -13.65
N VAL A 46 2.25 4.52 -12.35
CA VAL A 46 3.19 4.14 -11.30
C VAL A 46 2.39 3.34 -10.27
N GLY A 47 2.67 2.04 -10.21
CA GLY A 47 1.88 1.10 -9.42
C GLY A 47 0.39 1.14 -9.79
N PHE A 48 -0.45 1.07 -8.76
CA PHE A 48 -1.89 0.86 -8.89
C PHE A 48 -2.69 2.11 -9.27
N ASP A 49 -2.38 3.26 -8.66
CA ASP A 49 -3.24 4.45 -8.76
C ASP A 49 -2.51 5.79 -8.89
N HIS A 50 -1.22 5.76 -9.21
CA HIS A 50 -0.39 6.96 -9.34
C HIS A 50 0.08 7.18 -10.78
N PHE A 51 0.31 8.44 -11.14
CA PHE A 51 0.77 8.83 -12.48
C PHE A 51 1.89 9.84 -12.37
N ALA A 52 2.98 9.61 -13.11
CA ALA A 52 4.14 10.49 -13.10
C ALA A 52 4.70 10.68 -14.51
N ARG A 53 5.44 11.76 -14.74
CA ARG A 53 6.12 11.98 -16.04
C ARG A 53 7.23 10.95 -16.21
N SER A 54 7.60 10.62 -17.44
CA SER A 54 8.59 9.58 -17.73
C SER A 54 9.96 9.77 -17.05
N GLY A 55 10.39 11.01 -16.85
CA GLY A 55 11.64 11.37 -16.16
C GLY A 55 11.51 11.54 -14.65
N ASP A 56 10.32 11.36 -14.07
CA ASP A 56 10.10 11.38 -12.63
C ASP A 56 10.75 10.17 -11.96
N ALA A 57 11.29 10.35 -10.75
CA ALA A 57 11.97 9.29 -10.01
C ALA A 57 11.07 8.08 -9.77
N LEU A 58 9.77 8.28 -9.51
CA LEU A 58 8.82 7.19 -9.30
C LEU A 58 8.54 6.40 -10.59
N ALA A 59 8.44 7.10 -11.73
CA ALA A 59 8.28 6.45 -13.03
C ALA A 59 9.51 5.65 -13.42
N VAL A 60 10.71 6.17 -13.10
CA VAL A 60 11.97 5.43 -13.28
C VAL A 60 11.97 4.19 -12.38
N ALA A 61 11.68 4.35 -11.08
CA ALA A 61 11.67 3.26 -10.11
C ALA A 61 10.67 2.14 -10.47
N ALA A 62 9.47 2.50 -10.95
CA ALA A 62 8.50 1.55 -11.48
C ALA A 62 9.07 0.72 -12.64
N ARG A 63 9.72 1.36 -13.62
CA ARG A 63 10.30 0.65 -14.77
C ARG A 63 11.52 -0.20 -14.42
N THR A 64 12.25 0.16 -13.36
CA THR A 64 13.45 -0.56 -12.93
C THR A 64 13.19 -1.59 -11.82
N GLY A 65 11.93 -1.78 -11.40
CA GLY A 65 11.56 -2.72 -10.34
C GLY A 65 12.10 -2.32 -8.95
N THR A 66 12.33 -1.03 -8.73
CA THR A 66 12.84 -0.48 -7.46
C THR A 66 11.84 0.44 -6.78
N LEU A 67 10.58 0.37 -7.19
CA LEU A 67 9.49 1.07 -6.55
C LEU A 67 9.16 0.39 -5.21
N HIS A 68 8.86 1.23 -4.23
CA HIS A 68 8.42 0.83 -2.90
C HIS A 68 7.12 1.53 -2.55
N ARG A 69 6.45 1.05 -1.50
CA ARG A 69 5.25 1.68 -1.00
C ARG A 69 5.22 1.70 0.52
N ASN A 70 5.07 2.88 1.10
CA ASN A 70 4.90 3.07 2.54
C ASN A 70 3.53 3.73 2.84
N PHE A 71 3.33 4.19 4.08
CA PHE A 71 2.08 4.85 4.50
C PHE A 71 1.76 6.13 3.73
N GLN A 72 2.75 6.82 3.18
CA GLN A 72 2.55 8.07 2.41
C GLN A 72 2.20 7.81 0.94
N GLY A 73 2.53 6.64 0.40
CA GLY A 73 2.30 6.29 -0.99
C GLY A 73 3.50 5.57 -1.61
N TYR A 74 3.62 5.70 -2.93
CA TYR A 74 4.76 5.17 -3.67
C TYR A 74 6.01 6.01 -3.42
N THR A 75 7.16 5.36 -3.32
CA THR A 75 8.46 5.99 -3.11
C THR A 75 9.57 5.17 -3.77
N GLU A 76 10.65 5.84 -4.14
CA GLU A 76 11.94 5.26 -4.52
C GLU A 76 12.88 5.07 -3.32
N ASP A 77 12.48 5.56 -2.14
CA ASP A 77 13.22 5.40 -0.90
C ASP A 77 13.25 3.93 -0.45
N ARG A 78 14.43 3.47 -0.06
CA ARG A 78 14.70 2.10 0.40
C ARG A 78 14.86 2.00 1.91
N CYS A 79 14.63 3.09 2.64
CA CYS A 79 14.69 3.08 4.09
C CYS A 79 13.64 2.12 4.67
N GLU A 80 14.12 1.08 5.35
CA GLU A 80 13.27 0.10 6.06
C GLU A 80 12.69 0.66 7.37
N THR A 81 13.12 1.85 7.78
CA THR A 81 12.63 2.54 8.97
C THR A 81 12.11 3.92 8.62
N LEU A 82 10.88 4.18 9.00
CA LEU A 82 10.20 5.46 8.84
C LEU A 82 9.76 5.93 10.24
N ILE A 83 10.21 7.10 10.65
CA ILE A 83 9.80 7.70 11.93
C ILE A 83 8.75 8.76 11.65
N GLY A 84 7.50 8.47 12.01
CA GLY A 84 6.40 9.41 11.90
C GLY A 84 6.38 10.40 13.05
N LEU A 85 6.47 11.70 12.76
CA LEU A 85 6.33 12.78 13.74
C LEU A 85 4.94 13.43 13.66
N GLY A 86 4.44 13.91 14.80
CA GLY A 86 3.13 14.55 14.91
C GLY A 86 2.01 13.63 15.40
N PRO A 87 0.82 14.20 15.66
CA PRO A 87 -0.33 13.43 16.08
C PRO A 87 -0.77 12.46 14.98
N SER A 88 -1.21 11.27 15.38
CA SER A 88 -1.68 10.18 14.50
C SER A 88 -0.65 9.54 13.55
N SER A 89 0.59 10.06 13.50
CA SER A 89 1.63 9.54 12.62
C SER A 89 1.92 8.07 12.92
N ILE A 90 2.23 7.33 11.86
CA ILE A 90 2.62 5.92 11.96
C ILE A 90 4.10 5.82 11.61
N SER A 91 4.86 5.20 12.50
CA SER A 91 6.23 4.78 12.27
C SER A 91 6.26 3.33 11.81
N GLN A 92 7.18 3.03 10.91
CA GLN A 92 7.49 1.68 10.46
C GLN A 92 8.91 1.33 10.88
N PHE A 93 9.08 0.16 11.45
CA PHE A 93 10.35 -0.45 11.81
C PHE A 93 10.40 -1.87 11.24
N ARG A 94 11.58 -2.49 11.22
CA ARG A 94 11.73 -3.90 10.82
C ARG A 94 10.86 -4.85 11.66
N GLN A 95 10.67 -4.51 12.93
CA GLN A 95 9.90 -5.31 13.89
C GLN A 95 8.39 -5.11 13.71
N GLY A 96 7.94 -3.97 13.18
CA GLY A 96 6.53 -3.68 12.97
C GLY A 96 6.21 -2.19 13.03
N TYR A 97 4.98 -1.87 13.44
CA TYR A 97 4.45 -0.51 13.37
C TYR A 97 4.14 0.06 14.74
N ALA A 98 4.29 1.37 14.87
CA ALA A 98 3.86 2.13 16.06
C ALA A 98 3.10 3.38 15.61
N GLN A 99 2.02 3.72 16.30
CA GLN A 99 1.25 4.92 16.02
C GLN A 99 1.27 5.88 17.21
N ASN A 100 1.52 7.15 16.91
CA ASN A 100 1.44 8.24 17.87
C ASN A 100 -0.02 8.54 18.26
N MET A 101 -0.19 9.17 19.43
CA MET A 101 -1.49 9.63 19.92
C MET A 101 -2.25 10.42 18.83
N PRO A 102 -3.45 9.97 18.41
CA PRO A 102 -4.19 10.67 17.36
C PRO A 102 -4.78 12.01 17.79
N ALA A 103 -5.13 12.16 19.08
CA ALA A 103 -5.70 13.40 19.60
C ALA A 103 -4.60 14.45 19.76
N THR A 104 -4.66 15.53 18.98
CA THR A 104 -3.62 16.57 18.91
C THR A 104 -3.25 17.17 20.27
N ALA A 105 -4.24 17.53 21.10
CA ALA A 105 -3.99 18.10 22.42
C ALA A 105 -3.26 17.12 23.35
N GLU A 106 -3.66 15.85 23.31
CA GLU A 106 -3.06 14.79 24.12
C GLU A 106 -1.64 14.43 23.64
N TYR A 107 -1.44 14.37 22.32
CA TYR A 107 -0.12 14.22 21.71
C TYR A 107 0.84 15.32 22.19
N GLY A 108 0.41 16.58 22.15
CA GLY A 108 1.20 17.72 22.63
C GLY A 108 1.59 17.57 24.09
N ARG A 109 0.62 17.23 24.95
CA ARG A 109 0.84 16.99 26.38
C ARG A 109 1.86 15.86 26.64
N MET A 110 1.78 14.76 25.91
CA MET A 110 2.71 13.64 26.05
C MET A 110 4.15 14.02 25.67
N VAL A 111 4.30 14.78 24.58
CA VAL A 111 5.62 15.26 24.11
C VAL A 111 6.22 16.26 25.10
N GLU A 112 5.44 17.22 25.59
CA GLU A 112 5.90 18.22 26.59
C GLU A 112 6.38 17.59 27.90
N GLN A 113 5.81 16.43 28.28
CA GLN A 113 6.23 15.66 29.44
C GLN A 113 7.53 14.87 29.23
N GLY A 114 8.13 14.93 28.03
CA GLY A 114 9.36 14.22 27.68
C GLY A 114 9.17 12.71 27.45
N GLY A 115 7.93 12.25 27.33
CA GLY A 115 7.60 10.84 27.13
C GLY A 115 7.53 10.43 25.66
N LEU A 116 7.35 9.12 25.41
CA LEU A 116 7.01 8.61 24.08
C LEU A 116 5.54 8.90 23.78
N ALA A 117 5.28 9.42 22.58
CA ALA A 117 3.92 9.70 22.10
C ALA A 117 3.25 8.50 21.42
N ALA A 118 3.94 7.37 21.29
CA ALA A 118 3.40 6.14 20.72
C ALA A 118 2.40 5.49 21.68
N VAL A 119 1.19 5.21 21.22
CA VAL A 119 0.07 4.72 22.06
C VAL A 119 -0.42 3.33 21.68
N ARG A 120 -0.06 2.85 20.49
CA ARG A 120 -0.36 1.49 20.03
C ARG A 120 0.63 1.07 18.96
N GLY A 121 0.79 -0.24 18.79
CA GLY A 121 1.63 -0.81 17.75
C GLY A 121 1.27 -2.27 17.49
N ILE A 122 1.91 -2.82 16.47
CA ILE A 122 1.84 -4.25 16.15
C ILE A 122 3.24 -4.74 15.80
N GLU A 123 3.65 -5.83 16.43
CA GLU A 123 4.84 -6.57 16.05
C GLU A 123 4.47 -7.53 14.92
N LEU A 124 5.29 -7.54 13.86
CA LEU A 124 5.11 -8.41 12.71
C LEU A 124 5.78 -9.75 12.99
N SER A 125 5.01 -10.82 12.82
CA SER A 125 5.57 -12.17 12.71
C SER A 125 6.38 -12.32 11.43
N GLU A 126 7.11 -13.41 11.29
CA GLU A 126 7.79 -13.71 10.03
C GLU A 126 6.79 -13.88 8.88
N ASP A 127 5.67 -14.57 9.09
CA ASP A 127 4.59 -14.71 8.09
C ASP A 127 4.05 -13.34 7.65
N ASP A 128 3.85 -12.41 8.58
CA ASP A 128 3.40 -11.05 8.27
C ASP A 128 4.42 -10.29 7.40
N ARG A 129 5.72 -10.46 7.67
CA ARG A 129 6.78 -9.82 6.87
C ARG A 129 6.82 -10.36 5.45
N VAL A 130 6.72 -11.68 5.27
CA VAL A 130 6.71 -12.28 3.93
C VAL A 130 5.47 -11.86 3.15
N ARG A 131 4.29 -11.90 3.78
CA ARG A 131 3.05 -11.43 3.15
C ARG A 131 3.11 -9.94 2.82
N GLY A 132 3.66 -9.13 3.72
CA GLY A 132 3.88 -7.70 3.50
C GLY A 132 4.73 -7.44 2.26
N TRP A 133 5.83 -8.18 2.10
CA TRP A 133 6.67 -8.10 0.90
C TRP A 133 5.91 -8.50 -0.38
N ILE A 134 5.19 -9.63 -0.36
CA ILE A 134 4.38 -10.08 -1.52
C ILE A 134 3.35 -9.02 -1.91
N ILE A 135 2.61 -8.47 -0.94
CA ILE A 135 1.58 -7.45 -1.17
C ILE A 135 2.23 -6.18 -1.73
N GLU A 136 3.36 -5.74 -1.18
CA GLU A 136 4.07 -4.56 -1.70
C GLU A 136 4.49 -4.76 -3.16
N ARG A 137 5.09 -5.92 -3.50
CA ARG A 137 5.46 -6.25 -4.88
C ARG A 137 4.26 -6.25 -5.81
N LEU A 138 3.14 -6.87 -5.41
CA LEU A 138 1.90 -6.82 -6.19
C LEU A 138 1.36 -5.39 -6.37
N MET A 139 1.48 -4.54 -5.36
CA MET A 139 1.04 -3.14 -5.44
C MET A 139 1.94 -2.25 -6.30
N CYS A 140 3.23 -2.56 -6.39
CA CYS A 140 4.22 -1.77 -7.14
C CYS A 140 4.38 -2.26 -8.58
N ASP A 141 4.50 -3.57 -8.73
CA ASP A 141 4.98 -4.23 -9.94
C ASP A 141 3.89 -5.10 -10.61
N PHE A 142 2.72 -5.26 -9.97
CA PHE A 142 1.64 -6.19 -10.36
C PHE A 142 2.06 -7.66 -10.46
N ALA A 143 3.23 -8.00 -9.92
CA ALA A 143 3.79 -9.34 -9.89
C ALA A 143 4.77 -9.47 -8.72
N PHE A 144 5.18 -10.69 -8.38
CA PHE A 144 6.32 -10.94 -7.52
C PHE A 144 7.10 -12.16 -8.05
N SER A 145 8.42 -12.18 -7.81
CA SER A 145 9.29 -13.28 -8.23
C SER A 145 9.20 -14.45 -7.24
N ALA A 146 8.89 -15.64 -7.75
CA ALA A 146 8.90 -16.88 -6.97
C ALA A 146 10.30 -17.22 -6.45
N ILE A 147 11.33 -16.97 -7.25
CA ILE A 147 12.74 -17.17 -6.87
C ILE A 147 13.09 -16.23 -5.72
N ASP A 148 12.84 -14.93 -5.86
CA ASP A 148 13.13 -13.94 -4.82
C ASP A 148 12.40 -14.26 -3.52
N LEU A 149 11.13 -14.70 -3.60
CA LEU A 149 10.33 -15.08 -2.45
C LEU A 149 11.01 -16.22 -1.66
N VAL A 150 11.45 -17.27 -2.35
CA VAL A 150 12.07 -18.43 -1.72
C VAL A 150 13.48 -18.11 -1.24
N GLU A 151 14.29 -17.40 -2.03
CA GLU A 151 15.65 -17.02 -1.64
C GLU A 151 15.68 -16.09 -0.42
N ARG A 152 14.72 -15.16 -0.31
CA ARG A 152 14.65 -14.21 0.81
C ARG A 152 14.08 -14.81 2.08
N PHE A 153 13.11 -15.71 1.97
CA PHE A 153 12.28 -16.12 3.09
C PHE A 153 12.22 -17.64 3.35
N GLY A 154 13.00 -18.43 2.60
CA GLY A 154 13.19 -19.86 2.84
C GLY A 154 11.87 -20.66 2.84
N GLU A 155 11.70 -21.51 3.86
CA GLU A 155 10.54 -22.40 3.99
C GLU A 155 9.19 -21.66 4.03
N ILE A 156 9.13 -20.48 4.66
CA ILE A 156 7.91 -19.67 4.70
C ILE A 156 7.60 -19.16 3.29
N GLY A 157 8.62 -18.70 2.56
CA GLY A 157 8.50 -18.31 1.16
C GLY A 157 7.95 -19.45 0.28
N GLN A 158 8.49 -20.67 0.44
CA GLN A 158 8.00 -21.85 -0.30
C GLN A 158 6.54 -22.18 0.01
N LYS A 159 6.16 -22.14 1.29
CA LYS A 159 4.77 -22.37 1.71
C LYS A 159 3.81 -21.35 1.09
N LEU A 160 4.18 -20.08 1.10
CA LEU A 160 3.36 -19.01 0.52
C LEU A 160 3.33 -19.05 -1.00
N LEU A 161 4.42 -19.47 -1.65
CA LEU A 161 4.45 -19.72 -3.08
C LEU A 161 3.45 -20.80 -3.48
N LEU A 162 3.41 -21.92 -2.77
CA LEU A 162 2.42 -22.99 -3.00
C LEU A 162 0.98 -22.48 -2.84
N GLN A 163 0.73 -21.63 -1.84
CA GLN A 163 -0.58 -21.00 -1.66
C GLN A 163 -0.92 -20.08 -2.85
N ALA A 164 0.00 -19.22 -3.26
CA ALA A 164 -0.20 -18.30 -4.39
C ALA A 164 -0.46 -19.06 -5.70
N SER A 165 0.33 -20.11 -6.00
CA SER A 165 0.13 -20.94 -7.18
C SER A 165 -1.21 -21.66 -7.16
N SER A 166 -1.65 -22.16 -6.01
CA SER A 166 -2.98 -22.77 -5.85
C SER A 166 -4.11 -21.78 -6.12
N VAL A 167 -3.98 -20.52 -5.67
CA VAL A 167 -4.94 -19.45 -5.96
C VAL A 167 -4.96 -19.12 -7.45
N ALA A 168 -3.79 -18.96 -8.08
CA ALA A 168 -3.70 -18.66 -9.51
C ALA A 168 -4.30 -19.77 -10.39
N LEU A 169 -4.01 -21.05 -10.10
CA LEU A 169 -4.55 -22.19 -10.84
C LEU A 169 -6.07 -22.36 -10.69
N ARG A 170 -6.65 -21.85 -9.60
CA ARG A 170 -8.08 -21.94 -9.31
C ARG A 170 -8.84 -20.67 -9.62
N ASP A 171 -8.19 -19.65 -10.21
CA ASP A 171 -8.80 -18.37 -10.47
C ASP A 171 -9.83 -18.47 -11.62
N PRO A 172 -11.15 -18.45 -11.32
CA PRO A 172 -12.18 -18.58 -12.34
C PRO A 172 -12.22 -17.36 -13.27
N ALA A 173 -11.69 -16.21 -12.81
CA ALA A 173 -11.69 -14.97 -13.56
C ALA A 173 -10.47 -14.84 -14.51
N ARG A 174 -9.47 -15.73 -14.40
CA ARG A 174 -8.22 -15.70 -15.17
C ARG A 174 -7.51 -14.34 -15.12
N LEU A 175 -7.54 -13.70 -13.95
CA LEU A 175 -6.85 -12.45 -13.66
C LEU A 175 -5.41 -12.68 -13.18
N LEU A 176 -5.08 -13.92 -12.79
CA LEU A 176 -3.76 -14.30 -12.32
C LEU A 176 -3.02 -15.14 -13.35
N GLU A 177 -1.76 -14.81 -13.58
CA GLU A 177 -0.87 -15.52 -14.50
C GLU A 177 0.37 -16.04 -13.76
N LEU A 178 0.83 -17.23 -14.15
CA LEU A 178 2.11 -17.79 -13.73
C LEU A 178 3.04 -17.75 -14.94
N ASN A 179 4.08 -16.93 -14.86
CA ASN A 179 5.03 -16.71 -15.95
C ASN A 179 6.38 -17.31 -15.58
N GLY A 180 6.85 -18.29 -16.37
CA GLY A 180 8.05 -19.09 -16.10
C GLY A 180 7.72 -20.57 -15.90
N ASP A 181 8.74 -21.42 -15.98
CA ASP A 181 8.65 -22.86 -15.69
C ASP A 181 8.76 -23.17 -14.19
#